data_AF-A0A961VVF6-F1
#
_entry.id   AF-A0A961VVF6-F1
#
_cell.length_a   1.000
_cell.length_b   1.000
_cell.length_c   1.000
_cell.angle_alpha   90.00
_cell.angle_beta   90.00
_cell.angle_gamma   90.00
#
_symmetry.space_group_name_H-M   'P 1'
#
loop_
_entity.id
_entity.type
_entity.pdbx_description
1 polymer ?
#
loop_
_entity_poly.entity_id
_entity_poly.type
_entity_poly.pdbx_seq_one_letter_code
_entity_poly.pdbx_strand_id
1 'polypeptide(L)'
;MMIMEKPSLPLIALGLVLCTGLPAPVHALECPLPQHARDGSVLLSPDETKALGQRLITDDTGNAVPEAAAELRAKYPTISAAKIVDTLTGAYCTAIATKGLEESAAKAKVKTFSRQALDQLKE
;
A
#
# COMPACT_ATOMS: atom_id res chain seq x y z
N MET A 1 -35.68 53.35 -40.82
CA MET A 1 -34.42 53.50 -40.08
C MET A 1 -33.80 52.13 -39.99
N MET A 2 -32.94 51.74 -40.95
CA MET A 2 -32.44 50.37 -41.04
C MET A 2 -31.09 50.31 -41.76
N ILE A 3 -30.13 49.73 -41.02
CA ILE A 3 -29.02 48.87 -41.42
C ILE A 3 -27.82 49.54 -42.10
N MET A 4 -26.69 49.58 -41.37
CA MET A 4 -25.37 49.38 -41.95
C MET A 4 -24.41 48.74 -40.91
N GLU A 5 -24.00 47.51 -41.23
CA GLU A 5 -22.70 46.84 -41.03
C GLU A 5 -21.92 46.93 -39.70
N LYS A 6 -21.54 45.77 -39.12
CA LYS A 6 -20.21 45.10 -39.33
C LYS A 6 -19.93 44.02 -38.24
N PRO A 7 -19.33 42.86 -38.59
CA PRO A 7 -19.07 41.75 -37.66
C PRO A 7 -17.68 41.87 -36.98
N SER A 8 -17.57 41.39 -35.75
CA SER A 8 -16.32 40.96 -35.09
C SER A 8 -16.62 40.18 -33.80
N LEU A 9 -16.43 38.86 -33.82
CA LEU A 9 -16.00 38.06 -32.66
C LEU A 9 -14.50 38.36 -32.40
N PRO A 10 -13.83 37.93 -31.30
CA PRO A 10 -14.26 37.12 -30.14
C PRO A 10 -13.77 37.69 -28.78
N LEU A 11 -14.21 37.11 -27.65
CA LEU A 11 -13.36 36.81 -26.47
C LEU A 11 -14.24 36.15 -25.40
N ILE A 12 -14.29 34.83 -25.45
CA ILE A 12 -14.88 33.97 -24.43
C ILE A 12 -13.97 34.09 -23.21
N ALA A 13 -14.47 34.75 -22.17
CA ALA A 13 -13.82 34.81 -20.87
C ALA A 13 -13.73 33.40 -20.30
N LEU A 14 -12.49 32.90 -20.25
CA LEU A 14 -12.09 31.65 -19.64
C LEU A 14 -12.31 31.78 -18.12
N GLY A 15 -13.49 31.39 -17.64
CA GLY A 15 -13.78 31.28 -16.21
C GLY A 15 -12.97 30.14 -15.62
N LEU A 16 -11.87 30.50 -14.96
CA LEU A 16 -11.00 29.63 -14.17
C LEU A 16 -11.84 28.85 -13.14
N VAL A 17 -12.13 27.59 -13.42
CA VAL A 17 -12.62 26.64 -12.42
C VAL A 17 -11.43 26.31 -11.53
N LEU A 18 -11.29 27.02 -10.41
CA LEU A 18 -10.46 26.59 -9.28
C LEU A 18 -11.09 25.32 -8.71
N CYS A 19 -10.79 24.17 -9.32
CA CYS A 19 -10.77 22.92 -8.58
C CYS A 19 -9.58 22.98 -7.62
N THR A 20 -9.77 23.60 -6.45
CA THR A 20 -9.00 23.23 -5.26
C THR A 20 -9.45 21.82 -4.87
N GLY A 21 -9.04 20.84 -5.67
CA GLY A 21 -8.99 19.47 -5.22
C GLY A 21 -8.04 19.47 -4.04
N LEU A 22 -8.58 19.27 -2.84
CA LEU A 22 -7.77 18.75 -1.75
C LEU A 22 -7.01 17.56 -2.36
N PRO A 23 -5.67 17.49 -2.22
CA PRO A 23 -4.97 16.27 -2.53
C PRO A 23 -5.57 15.23 -1.59
N ALA A 24 -6.51 14.41 -2.09
CA ALA A 24 -6.73 13.11 -1.51
C ALA A 24 -5.33 12.50 -1.43
N PRO A 25 -4.86 12.04 -0.26
CA PRO A 25 -3.58 11.37 -0.19
C PRO A 25 -3.66 10.27 -1.23
N VAL A 26 -2.87 10.42 -2.28
CA VAL A 26 -2.72 9.42 -3.32
C VAL A 26 -2.06 8.26 -2.59
N HIS A 27 -2.86 7.37 -2.04
CA HIS A 27 -2.44 6.08 -1.50
C HIS A 27 -2.05 5.19 -2.69
N ALA A 28 -1.02 5.61 -3.45
CA ALA A 28 -0.40 4.86 -4.53
C ALA A 28 0.82 4.09 -4.00
N LEU A 29 0.61 3.40 -2.89
CA LEU A 29 1.49 2.37 -2.38
C LEU A 29 0.63 1.12 -2.37
N GLU A 30 0.96 0.15 -3.22
CA GLU A 30 0.25 -1.09 -3.57
C GLU A 30 0.04 -2.05 -2.38
N CYS A 31 -0.26 -1.52 -1.21
CA CYS A 31 -0.73 -2.22 -0.05
C CYS A 31 -2.24 -2.39 -0.20
N PRO A 32 -2.76 -3.63 -0.15
CA PRO A 32 -4.20 -3.82 -0.14
C PRO A 32 -4.80 -3.05 1.05
N LEU A 33 -5.96 -2.43 0.84
CA LEU A 33 -6.74 -1.88 1.96
C LEU A 33 -6.83 -2.97 3.03
N PRO A 34 -6.58 -2.66 4.32
CA PRO A 34 -6.66 -3.64 5.39
C PRO A 34 -8.02 -4.32 5.32
N GLN A 35 -8.01 -5.57 4.86
CA GLN A 35 -9.22 -6.37 4.74
C GLN A 35 -9.69 -6.58 6.17
N HIS A 36 -10.95 -6.25 6.48
CA HIS A 36 -11.50 -6.58 7.80
C HIS A 36 -11.23 -8.05 8.06
N ALA A 37 -10.48 -8.32 9.14
CA ALA A 37 -10.03 -9.65 9.42
C ALA A 37 -11.26 -10.56 9.51
N ARG A 38 -11.43 -11.43 8.51
CA ARG A 38 -12.49 -12.44 8.49
C ARG A 38 -12.30 -13.29 9.75
N ASP A 39 -13.34 -13.63 10.50
CA ASP A 39 -13.16 -14.42 11.74
C ASP A 39 -12.21 -15.62 11.52
N GLY A 40 -11.17 -15.72 12.36
CA GLY A 40 -10.04 -16.65 12.19
C GLY A 40 -8.85 -16.15 11.37
N SER A 41 -8.88 -14.90 10.89
CA SER A 41 -7.82 -14.30 10.05
C SER A 41 -6.73 -13.58 10.84
N VAL A 42 -6.97 -13.24 12.11
CA VAL A 42 -5.96 -12.58 12.94
C VAL A 42 -5.10 -13.66 13.58
N LEU A 43 -3.96 -13.92 12.96
CA LEU A 43 -3.01 -14.94 13.42
C LEU A 43 -2.21 -14.44 14.63
N LEU A 44 -1.89 -13.15 14.63
CA LEU A 44 -1.01 -12.48 15.59
C LEU A 44 -1.79 -11.41 16.35
N SER A 45 -1.44 -11.18 17.61
CA SER A 45 -1.94 -10.03 18.36
C SER A 45 -1.55 -8.69 17.69
N PRO A 46 -2.22 -7.57 18.03
CA PRO A 46 -1.85 -6.25 17.49
C PRO A 46 -0.38 -5.89 17.75
N ASP A 47 0.14 -6.20 18.95
CA ASP A 47 1.53 -5.94 19.31
C ASP A 47 2.52 -6.81 18.51
N GLU A 48 2.22 -8.11 18.35
CA GLU A 48 3.02 -9.01 17.50
C GLU A 48 2.99 -8.57 16.03
N THR A 49 1.84 -8.14 15.53
CA THR A 49 1.68 -7.63 14.16
C THR A 49 2.51 -6.36 13.95
N LYS A 50 2.52 -5.46 14.94
CA LYS A 50 3.33 -4.24 14.90
C LYS A 50 4.82 -4.57 14.95
N ALA A 51 5.25 -5.46 15.83
CA ALA A 51 6.65 -5.88 15.95
C ALA A 51 7.14 -6.55 14.66
N LEU A 52 6.34 -7.46 14.11
CA LEU A 52 6.60 -8.09 12.82
C LEU A 52 6.71 -7.04 11.71
N GLY A 53 5.76 -6.12 11.62
CA GLY A 53 5.78 -5.04 10.64
C GLY A 53 7.06 -4.20 10.71
N GLN A 54 7.48 -3.79 11.92
CA GLN A 54 8.73 -3.06 12.14
C GLN A 54 9.96 -3.84 11.68
N ARG A 55 10.03 -5.14 12.00
CA ARG A 55 11.11 -6.01 11.55
C ARG A 55 11.18 -6.07 10.03
N LEU A 56 10.05 -6.24 9.36
CA LEU A 56 9.98 -6.34 7.90
C LEU A 56 10.34 -5.03 7.17
N ILE A 57 10.05 -3.85 7.73
CA ILE A 57 10.37 -2.55 7.08
C ILE A 57 11.79 -2.05 7.39
N THR A 58 12.45 -2.64 8.38
CA THR A 58 13.80 -2.27 8.82
C THR A 58 14.85 -3.23 8.27
N ASP A 59 14.44 -4.41 7.82
CA ASP A 59 15.32 -5.32 7.12
C ASP A 59 15.65 -4.80 5.71
N ASP A 60 16.92 -4.48 5.51
CA ASP A 60 17.49 -4.13 4.21
C ASP A 60 18.24 -5.32 3.58
N THR A 61 18.37 -6.46 4.29
CA THR A 61 19.08 -7.66 3.83
C THR A 61 18.19 -8.63 3.05
N GLY A 62 16.88 -8.52 3.22
CA GLY A 62 15.89 -9.33 2.53
C GLY A 62 15.65 -10.72 3.14
N ASN A 63 16.11 -10.96 4.36
CA ASN A 63 15.93 -12.23 5.06
C ASN A 63 14.71 -12.24 6.00
N ALA A 64 14.18 -11.06 6.37
CA ALA A 64 13.11 -10.98 7.35
C ALA A 64 11.79 -11.62 6.89
N VAL A 65 11.52 -11.64 5.58
CA VAL A 65 10.33 -12.30 5.03
C VAL A 65 10.41 -13.83 5.17
N PRO A 66 11.44 -14.53 4.66
CA PRO A 66 11.54 -15.98 4.84
C PRO A 66 11.71 -16.39 6.31
N GLU A 67 12.44 -15.62 7.12
CA GLU A 67 12.58 -15.89 8.56
C GLU A 67 11.23 -15.78 9.29
N ALA A 68 10.49 -14.70 9.06
CA ALA A 68 9.16 -14.54 9.64
C ALA A 68 8.19 -15.62 9.18
N ALA A 69 8.26 -16.03 7.92
CA ALA A 69 7.44 -17.12 7.41
C ALA A 69 7.79 -18.47 8.08
N ALA A 70 9.08 -18.75 8.31
CA ALA A 70 9.52 -19.94 9.05
C ALA A 70 9.03 -19.93 10.51
N GLU A 71 9.12 -18.78 11.19
CA GLU A 71 8.59 -18.60 12.55
C GLU A 71 7.06 -18.83 12.59
N LEU A 72 6.33 -18.31 11.60
CA LEU A 72 4.89 -18.53 11.48
C LEU A 72 4.54 -20.00 11.24
N ARG A 73 5.29 -20.72 10.39
CA ARG A 73 5.10 -22.16 10.19
C ARG A 73 5.39 -22.97 11.44
N ALA A 74 6.43 -22.60 12.19
CA ALA A 74 6.77 -23.27 13.45
C ALA A 74 5.70 -23.05 14.52
N LYS A 75 5.14 -21.84 14.61
CA LYS A 75 4.10 -21.49 15.59
C LYS A 75 2.71 -22.01 15.20
N TYR A 76 2.42 -22.08 13.91
CA TYR A 76 1.13 -22.51 13.36
C TYR A 76 1.34 -23.60 12.30
N PRO A 77 1.58 -24.87 12.68
CA PRO A 77 1.99 -25.93 11.74
C PRO A 77 0.96 -26.28 10.66
N THR A 78 -0.31 -25.89 10.83
CA THR A 78 -1.40 -26.10 9.86
C THR A 78 -1.71 -24.85 9.02
N ILE A 79 -0.94 -23.78 9.15
CA ILE A 79 -1.15 -22.53 8.41
C ILE A 79 -0.89 -22.73 6.91
N SER A 80 -1.76 -22.17 6.07
CA SER A 80 -1.53 -22.17 4.62
C SER A 80 -0.52 -21.10 4.23
N ALA A 81 0.22 -21.33 3.14
CA ALA A 81 1.14 -20.34 2.56
C ALA A 81 0.41 -19.01 2.27
N ALA A 82 -0.82 -19.07 1.76
CA ALA A 82 -1.65 -17.88 1.53
C ALA A 82 -1.91 -17.09 2.82
N LYS A 83 -2.14 -17.78 3.95
CA LYS A 83 -2.38 -17.13 5.24
C LYS A 83 -1.11 -16.51 5.84
N ILE A 84 0.06 -17.13 5.60
CA ILE A 84 1.36 -16.55 5.93
C ILE A 84 1.54 -15.23 5.17
N VAL A 85 1.37 -15.26 3.84
CA VAL A 85 1.54 -14.08 2.97
C VAL A 85 0.57 -12.96 3.34
N ASP A 86 -0.69 -13.28 3.60
CA ASP A 86 -1.70 -12.32 4.08
C ASP A 86 -1.28 -11.67 5.40
N THR A 87 -0.78 -12.46 6.36
CA THR A 87 -0.30 -11.97 7.66
C THR A 87 0.91 -11.05 7.49
N LEU A 88 1.90 -11.46 6.69
CA LEU A 88 3.09 -10.66 6.40
C LEU A 88 2.73 -9.35 5.69
N THR A 89 1.81 -9.40 4.73
CA THR A 89 1.37 -8.23 3.95
C THR A 89 0.64 -7.23 4.85
N GLY A 90 -0.29 -7.69 5.69
CA GLY A 90 -0.99 -6.83 6.64
C GLY A 90 -0.04 -6.12 7.61
N ALA A 91 0.93 -6.86 8.17
CA ALA A 91 1.95 -6.30 9.06
C ALA A 91 2.85 -5.28 8.36
N TYR A 92 3.36 -5.63 7.18
CA TYR A 92 4.24 -4.76 6.38
C TYR A 92 3.55 -3.46 5.98
N CYS A 93 2.34 -3.56 5.46
CA CYS A 93 1.59 -2.42 4.96
C CYS A 93 1.19 -1.43 6.05
N THR A 94 0.83 -1.94 7.24
CA THR A 94 0.57 -1.10 8.40
C THR A 94 1.84 -0.36 8.84
N ALA A 95 2.99 -1.05 8.82
CA ALA A 95 4.27 -0.47 9.23
C ALA A 95 4.80 0.57 8.22
N ILE A 96 4.68 0.33 6.92
CA ILE A 96 5.17 1.28 5.92
C ILE A 96 4.31 2.56 5.86
N ALA A 97 2.99 2.42 6.05
CA ALA A 97 2.07 3.57 6.10
C ALA A 97 2.38 4.51 7.28
N THR A 98 2.91 3.98 8.38
CA THR A 98 3.27 4.77 9.57
C THR A 98 4.69 5.33 9.53
N LYS A 99 5.56 4.84 8.64
CA LYS A 99 6.97 5.25 8.54
C LYS A 99 7.16 6.62 7.86
N GLY A 100 6.19 7.10 7.09
CA GLY A 100 6.27 8.40 6.41
C GLY A 100 7.40 8.50 5.38
N LEU A 101 7.65 7.41 4.63
CA LEU A 101 8.68 7.37 3.60
C LEU A 101 8.31 8.22 2.38
N GLU A 102 9.33 8.73 1.68
CA GLU A 102 9.17 9.26 0.33
C GLU A 102 8.66 8.18 -0.63
N GLU A 103 7.81 8.57 -1.58
CA GLU A 103 7.06 7.63 -2.44
C GLU A 103 7.97 6.66 -3.20
N SER A 104 9.10 7.14 -3.73
CA SER A 104 10.06 6.34 -4.49
C SER A 104 10.74 5.27 -3.63
N ALA A 105 11.15 5.64 -2.40
CA ALA A 105 11.73 4.73 -1.42
C ALA A 105 10.70 3.69 -0.96
N ALA A 106 9.46 4.12 -0.73
CA ALA A 106 8.38 3.25 -0.32
C ALA A 106 8.02 2.22 -1.42
N LYS A 107 7.96 2.63 -2.69
CA LYS A 107 7.78 1.73 -3.84
C LYS A 107 8.89 0.70 -3.98
N ALA A 108 10.15 1.11 -3.80
CA ALA A 108 11.28 0.18 -3.84
C ALA A 108 11.16 -0.89 -2.75
N LYS A 109 10.81 -0.50 -1.53
CA LYS A 109 10.66 -1.44 -0.41
C LYS A 109 9.45 -2.37 -0.62
N VAL A 110 8.30 -1.86 -1.06
CA VAL A 110 7.12 -2.69 -1.39
C VAL A 110 7.45 -3.72 -2.47
N LYS A 111 8.13 -3.31 -3.56
CA LYS A 111 8.51 -4.23 -4.65
C LYS A 111 9.41 -5.36 -4.17
N THR A 112 10.38 -5.07 -3.30
CA THR A 112 11.26 -6.09 -2.70
C THR A 112 10.45 -7.06 -1.84
N PHE A 113 9.60 -6.52 -0.96
CA PHE A 113 8.71 -7.31 -0.11
C PHE A 113 7.79 -8.23 -0.94
N SER A 114 7.12 -7.71 -1.97
CA SER A 114 6.19 -8.49 -2.79
C SER A 114 6.85 -9.67 -3.49
N ARG A 115 8.10 -9.52 -3.95
CA ARG A 115 8.84 -10.64 -4.57
C ARG A 115 9.05 -11.78 -3.57
N GLN A 116 9.50 -11.44 -2.38
CA GLN A 116 9.78 -12.42 -1.33
C GLN A 116 8.50 -13.08 -0.82
N ALA A 117 7.43 -12.29 -0.66
CA ALA A 117 6.13 -12.81 -0.27
C ALA A 117 5.56 -13.78 -1.32
N LEU A 118 5.73 -13.48 -2.62
CA LEU A 118 5.32 -14.40 -3.69
C LEU A 118 6.13 -15.69 -3.72
N ASP A 119 7.42 -15.64 -3.37
CA ASP A 119 8.23 -16.85 -3.25
C ASP A 119 7.72 -17.79 -2.14
N GLN A 120 7.11 -17.25 -1.07
CA GLN A 120 6.50 -18.08 -0.02
C GLN A 120 5.28 -18.89 -0.52
N LEU A 121 4.65 -18.50 -1.63
CA LEU A 121 3.52 -19.24 -2.22
C LEU A 121 3.96 -20.41 -3.10
N LYS A 122 5.25 -20.47 -3.47
CA LYS A 122 5.80 -21.54 -4.29
C LYS A 122 6.30 -22.73 -3.47
N GLU A 123 6.41 -22.55 -2.15
CA GLU A 123 6.83 -23.56 -1.17
C GLU A 123 5.70 -24.51 -0.77
#